data_AF-A0A9P9PJZ9-F1
#
_entry.id   AF-A0A9P9PJZ9-F1
#
_cell.length_a   1.000
_cell.length_b   1.000
_cell.length_c   1.000
_cell.angle_alpha   90.00
_cell.angle_beta   90.00
_cell.angle_gamma   90.00
#
_symmetry.space_group_name_H-M   'P 1'
#
loop_
_entity.id
_entity.type
_entity.pdbx_description
1 polymer ?
#
loop_
_entity_poly.entity_id
_entity_poly.type
_entity_poly.pdbx_seq_one_letter_code
_entity_poly.pdbx_strand_id
1 'polypeptide(L)'
;MTTRQELLVDVRSPVEFATGPLTSDIAPTVNIEYQTIDQLPELYAARGVNVHKDDNITLYCRSGRRSNIALQTLRNMGYVNVRDIGGFDAARAVLDKEQVGRQLDKEMEEMGVLGPEKTEADGGKAESGDGKKHKRAQSFGKLMEGLKGLEE
;
A
#
# COMPACT_ATOMS: atom_id res chain seq x y z
N MET A 1 19.06 6.87 -13.30
CA MET A 1 18.18 6.73 -12.12
C MET A 1 17.23 5.60 -12.44
N THR A 2 17.30 4.49 -11.70
CA THR A 2 16.39 3.36 -11.90
C THR A 2 15.01 3.77 -11.38
N THR A 3 13.99 3.70 -12.21
CA THR A 3 12.61 3.96 -11.79
C THR A 3 12.18 2.86 -10.82
N ARG A 4 11.69 3.26 -9.64
CA ARG A 4 11.21 2.31 -8.63
C ARG A 4 9.87 1.74 -9.06
N GLN A 5 9.72 0.42 -8.95
CA GLN A 5 8.49 -0.27 -9.35
C GLN A 5 7.51 -0.39 -8.16
N GLU A 6 6.22 -0.28 -8.45
CA GLU A 6 5.14 -0.66 -7.54
C GLU A 6 4.71 -2.08 -7.85
N LEU A 7 4.71 -2.97 -6.84
CA LEU A 7 4.34 -4.36 -6.98
C LEU A 7 3.22 -4.70 -5.98
N LEU A 8 2.15 -5.35 -6.46
CA LEU A 8 1.05 -5.86 -5.65
C LEU A 8 1.01 -7.39 -5.75
N VAL A 9 1.23 -8.07 -4.63
CA VAL A 9 1.36 -9.53 -4.60
C VAL A 9 0.30 -10.16 -3.71
N ASP A 10 -0.49 -11.05 -4.30
CA ASP A 10 -1.39 -11.94 -3.59
C ASP A 10 -0.63 -13.20 -3.18
N VAL A 11 -0.40 -13.40 -1.88
CA VAL A 11 0.34 -14.57 -1.37
C VAL A 11 -0.55 -15.74 -0.95
N ARG A 12 -1.82 -15.73 -1.41
CA ARG A 12 -2.75 -16.87 -1.28
C ARG A 12 -2.41 -17.97 -2.29
N SER A 13 -3.07 -19.12 -2.14
CA SER A 13 -2.97 -20.20 -3.12
C SER A 13 -3.55 -19.79 -4.48
N PRO A 14 -3.13 -20.44 -5.59
CA PRO A 14 -3.71 -20.20 -6.91
C PRO A 14 -5.23 -20.42 -6.97
N VAL A 15 -5.74 -21.37 -6.17
CA VAL A 15 -7.18 -21.64 -6.08
C VAL A 15 -7.92 -20.44 -5.47
N GLU A 16 -7.37 -19.85 -4.39
CA GLU A 16 -7.95 -18.63 -3.81
C GLU A 16 -7.83 -17.44 -4.76
N PHE A 17 -6.70 -17.31 -5.47
CA PHE A 17 -6.51 -16.25 -6.45
C PHE A 17 -7.53 -16.30 -7.59
N ALA A 18 -7.84 -17.52 -8.08
CA ALA A 18 -8.84 -17.74 -9.12
C ALA A 18 -10.27 -17.31 -8.71
N THR A 19 -10.56 -17.18 -7.40
CA THR A 19 -11.85 -16.66 -6.92
C THR A 19 -12.00 -15.15 -7.07
N GLY A 20 -10.91 -14.44 -7.39
CA GLY A 20 -10.87 -13.00 -7.51
C GLY A 20 -9.71 -12.40 -6.72
N PRO A 21 -8.71 -11.79 -7.37
CA PRO A 21 -7.72 -10.97 -6.69
C PRO A 21 -8.26 -9.58 -6.38
N LEU A 22 -7.57 -8.89 -5.47
CA LEU A 22 -7.73 -7.45 -5.35
C LEU A 22 -7.12 -6.78 -6.57
N THR A 23 -7.64 -5.61 -6.94
CA THR A 23 -7.10 -4.79 -8.03
C THR A 23 -6.88 -3.38 -7.51
N SER A 24 -5.90 -2.68 -8.08
CA SER A 24 -5.56 -1.31 -7.72
C SER A 24 -4.98 -0.60 -8.94
N ASP A 25 -5.04 0.73 -8.91
CA ASP A 25 -4.39 1.66 -9.83
C ASP A 25 -2.85 1.61 -9.82
N ILE A 26 -2.21 1.05 -8.78
CA ILE A 26 -0.74 1.07 -8.66
C ILE A 26 -0.03 0.06 -9.57
N ALA A 27 -0.57 -1.17 -9.64
CA ALA A 27 0.07 -2.29 -10.29
C ALA A 27 -0.93 -3.45 -10.50
N PRO A 28 -0.75 -4.27 -11.55
CA PRO A 28 -1.51 -5.51 -11.70
C PRO A 28 -1.12 -6.51 -10.60
N THR A 29 -2.11 -7.16 -10.01
CA THR A 29 -1.88 -8.13 -8.95
C THR A 29 -1.28 -9.43 -9.50
N VAL A 30 -0.18 -9.86 -8.90
CA VAL A 30 0.48 -11.13 -9.23
C VAL A 30 0.31 -12.12 -8.09
N ASN A 31 -0.07 -13.36 -8.40
CA ASN A 31 -0.10 -14.43 -7.41
C ASN A 31 1.29 -15.06 -7.25
N ILE A 32 1.82 -15.03 -6.02
CA ILE A 32 3.04 -15.75 -5.63
C ILE A 32 2.80 -16.29 -4.23
N GLU A 33 2.68 -17.60 -4.08
CA GLU A 33 2.42 -18.20 -2.77
C GLU A 33 3.50 -17.83 -1.76
N TYR A 34 3.12 -17.66 -0.49
CA TYR A 34 4.08 -17.26 0.55
C TYR A 34 5.25 -18.26 0.72
N GLN A 35 5.06 -19.51 0.30
CA GLN A 35 6.08 -20.57 0.36
C GLN A 35 7.16 -20.42 -0.72
N THR A 36 6.87 -19.70 -1.81
CA THR A 36 7.76 -19.51 -2.96
C THR A 36 8.05 -18.03 -3.20
N ILE A 37 7.80 -17.17 -2.20
CA ILE A 37 8.01 -15.73 -2.31
C ILE A 37 9.48 -15.35 -2.51
N ASP A 38 10.41 -16.24 -2.16
CA ASP A 38 11.84 -16.10 -2.45
C ASP A 38 12.14 -16.10 -3.95
N GLN A 39 11.25 -16.66 -4.77
CA GLN A 39 11.35 -16.69 -6.23
C GLN A 39 10.71 -15.47 -6.91
N LEU A 40 10.31 -14.46 -6.11
CA LEU A 40 9.69 -13.24 -6.61
C LEU A 40 10.45 -12.60 -7.78
N PRO A 41 11.77 -12.34 -7.71
CA PRO A 41 12.48 -11.71 -8.82
C PRO A 41 12.45 -12.56 -10.10
N GLU A 42 12.58 -13.88 -10.03
CA GLU A 42 12.52 -14.77 -11.20
C GLU A 42 11.11 -14.79 -11.83
N LEU A 43 10.07 -14.83 -10.99
CA LEU A 43 8.68 -14.85 -11.45
C LEU A 43 8.26 -13.54 -12.13
N TYR A 44 8.78 -12.40 -11.67
CA TYR A 44 8.59 -11.11 -12.32
C TYR A 44 9.46 -10.96 -13.57
N ALA A 45 10.69 -11.47 -13.57
CA ALA A 45 11.57 -11.45 -14.74
C ALA A 45 10.97 -12.23 -15.92
N ALA A 46 10.30 -13.36 -15.65
CA ALA A 46 9.54 -14.12 -16.65
C ALA A 46 8.39 -13.32 -17.29
N ARG A 47 7.94 -12.24 -16.62
CA ARG A 47 6.92 -11.30 -17.10
C ARG A 47 7.52 -10.02 -17.70
N GLY A 48 8.84 -9.97 -17.87
CA GLY A 48 9.56 -8.79 -18.38
C GLY A 48 9.73 -7.67 -17.35
N VAL A 49 9.52 -7.93 -16.06
CA VAL A 49 9.67 -6.94 -14.99
C VAL A 49 10.92 -7.30 -14.17
N ASN A 50 11.93 -6.44 -14.21
CA ASN A 50 13.11 -6.61 -13.35
C ASN A 50 12.86 -6.00 -11.98
N VAL A 51 12.93 -6.81 -10.92
CA VAL A 51 12.65 -6.36 -9.55
C VAL A 51 13.94 -6.07 -8.80
N HIS A 52 14.07 -4.84 -8.31
CA HIS A 52 15.17 -4.34 -7.52
C HIS A 52 14.85 -4.36 -6.02
N LYS A 53 15.90 -4.31 -5.18
CA LYS A 53 15.77 -4.34 -3.71
C LYS A 53 15.06 -3.13 -3.12
N ASP A 54 15.07 -2.02 -3.84
CA ASP A 54 14.42 -0.77 -3.47
C ASP A 54 12.99 -0.64 -4.02
N ASP A 55 12.47 -1.63 -4.75
CA ASP A 55 11.10 -1.60 -5.24
C ASP A 55 10.07 -1.70 -4.12
N ASN A 56 8.93 -1.04 -4.32
CA ASN A 56 7.83 -1.02 -3.36
C ASN A 56 6.96 -2.27 -3.54
N ILE A 57 7.01 -3.17 -2.56
CA ILE A 57 6.30 -4.46 -2.60
C ILE A 57 5.18 -4.44 -1.57
N THR A 58 3.95 -4.55 -2.06
CA THR A 58 2.74 -4.64 -1.24
C THR A 58 2.22 -6.07 -1.24
N LEU A 59 2.07 -6.65 -0.05
CA LEU A 59 1.63 -8.03 0.15
C LEU A 59 0.28 -8.07 0.86
N TYR A 60 -0.58 -9.00 0.44
CA TYR A 60 -1.78 -9.36 1.19
C TYR A 60 -2.06 -10.86 1.10
N CYS A 61 -2.89 -11.37 2.00
CA CYS A 61 -3.40 -12.73 1.89
C CYS A 61 -4.84 -12.83 2.39
N ARG A 62 -5.32 -14.04 2.73
CA ARG A 62 -6.69 -14.21 3.27
C ARG A 62 -6.86 -13.57 4.66
N SER A 63 -5.96 -13.84 5.61
CA SER A 63 -6.10 -13.45 7.02
C SER A 63 -4.94 -12.62 7.60
N GLY A 64 -3.94 -12.28 6.78
CA GLY A 64 -2.73 -11.53 7.18
C GLY A 64 -1.54 -12.40 7.58
N ARG A 65 -1.74 -13.64 8.05
CA ARG A 65 -0.62 -14.47 8.53
C ARG A 65 0.41 -14.81 7.43
N ARG A 66 -0.05 -15.16 6.23
CA ARG A 66 0.84 -15.57 5.12
C ARG A 66 1.58 -14.38 4.53
N SER A 67 0.94 -13.22 4.45
CA SER A 67 1.58 -11.97 3.99
C SER A 67 2.63 -11.49 4.98
N ASN A 68 2.42 -11.68 6.28
CA ASN A 68 3.44 -11.40 7.28
C ASN A 68 4.67 -12.31 7.15
N ILE A 69 4.48 -13.62 6.91
CA ILE A 69 5.60 -14.54 6.66
C ILE A 69 6.37 -14.10 5.41
N ALA A 70 5.65 -13.81 4.31
CA ALA A 70 6.24 -13.34 3.08
C ALA A 70 7.02 -12.02 3.24
N LEU A 71 6.48 -11.09 4.04
CA LEU A 71 7.15 -9.84 4.42
C LEU A 71 8.51 -10.10 5.08
N GLN A 72 8.56 -11.00 6.06
CA GLN A 72 9.81 -11.35 6.74
C GLN A 72 10.81 -12.00 5.79
N THR A 73 10.35 -12.91 4.92
CA THR A 73 11.21 -13.55 3.92
C THR A 73 11.86 -12.52 2.99
N LEU A 74 11.07 -11.60 2.41
CA LEU A 74 11.60 -10.58 1.52
C LEU A 74 12.54 -9.60 2.23
N ARG A 75 12.23 -9.20 3.47
CA ARG A 75 13.13 -8.36 4.27
C ARG A 75 14.46 -9.06 4.55
N ASN A 76 14.44 -10.34 4.88
CA ASN A 76 15.65 -11.14 5.09
C ASN A 76 16.48 -11.28 3.80
N MET A 77 15.85 -11.22 2.64
CA MET A 77 16.52 -11.17 1.34
C MET A 77 17.02 -9.76 0.95
N GLY A 78 16.84 -8.75 1.80
CA GLY A 78 17.34 -7.39 1.60
C GLY A 78 16.41 -6.45 0.84
N TYR A 79 15.13 -6.80 0.64
CA TYR A 79 14.16 -5.85 0.11
C TYR A 79 13.81 -4.80 1.17
N VAL A 80 13.96 -3.52 0.84
CA VAL A 80 13.82 -2.43 1.81
C VAL A 80 12.39 -1.92 1.93
N ASN A 81 11.64 -1.87 0.83
CA ASN A 81 10.31 -1.27 0.79
C ASN A 81 9.21 -2.32 0.67
N VAL A 82 9.14 -3.22 1.66
CA VAL A 82 8.10 -4.27 1.72
C VAL A 82 7.10 -3.94 2.81
N ARG A 83 5.80 -3.97 2.46
CA ARG A 83 4.68 -3.76 3.37
C ARG A 83 3.64 -4.88 3.28
N ASP A 84 3.06 -5.22 4.42
CA ASP A 84 1.92 -6.14 4.55
C ASP A 84 0.67 -5.31 4.87
N ILE A 85 -0.35 -5.40 4.03
CA ILE A 85 -1.63 -4.69 4.20
C ILE A 85 -2.72 -5.59 4.81
N GLY A 86 -2.37 -6.82 5.20
CA GLY A 86 -3.19 -7.70 6.03
C GLY A 86 -4.00 -8.76 5.27
N GLY A 87 -5.14 -9.12 5.86
CA GLY A 87 -6.10 -10.06 5.26
C GLY A 87 -6.90 -9.44 4.12
N PHE A 88 -7.68 -10.25 3.41
CA PHE A 88 -8.28 -9.86 2.13
C PHE A 88 -9.21 -8.64 2.26
N ASP A 89 -10.09 -8.65 3.26
CA ASP A 89 -11.03 -7.55 3.49
C ASP A 89 -10.33 -6.26 3.97
N ALA A 90 -9.33 -6.41 4.83
CA ALA A 90 -8.54 -5.28 5.32
C ALA A 90 -7.69 -4.66 4.19
N ALA A 91 -7.04 -5.51 3.40
CA ALA A 91 -6.25 -5.12 2.24
C ALA A 91 -7.10 -4.38 1.21
N ARG A 92 -8.32 -4.85 0.95
CA ARG A 92 -9.27 -4.14 0.08
C ARG A 92 -9.56 -2.73 0.58
N ALA A 93 -9.91 -2.58 1.86
CA ALA A 93 -10.18 -1.28 2.45
C ALA A 93 -8.96 -0.33 2.39
N VAL A 94 -7.74 -0.86 2.55
CA VAL A 94 -6.50 -0.09 2.41
C VAL A 94 -6.33 0.39 0.97
N LEU A 95 -6.44 -0.51 -0.01
CA LEU A 95 -6.27 -0.17 -1.43
C LEU A 95 -7.32 0.83 -1.91
N ASP A 96 -8.60 0.64 -1.55
CA ASP A 96 -9.69 1.54 -1.91
C ASP A 96 -9.43 2.96 -1.37
N LYS A 97 -9.02 3.05 -0.09
CA LYS A 97 -8.70 4.34 0.53
C LYS A 97 -7.50 5.01 -0.11
N GLU A 98 -6.45 4.27 -0.41
CA GLU A 98 -5.24 4.79 -1.05
C GLU A 98 -5.52 5.27 -2.48
N GLN A 99 -6.34 4.54 -3.23
CA GLN A 99 -6.76 4.92 -4.57
C GLN A 99 -7.57 6.21 -4.56
N VAL A 100 -8.53 6.35 -3.63
CA VAL A 100 -9.30 7.60 -3.47
C VAL A 100 -8.37 8.75 -3.08
N GLY A 101 -7.43 8.54 -2.15
CA GLY A 101 -6.46 9.56 -1.77
C GLY A 101 -5.65 10.06 -2.96
N ARG A 102 -5.07 9.15 -3.74
CA ARG A 102 -4.31 9.50 -4.96
C ARG A 102 -5.15 10.23 -6.00
N GLN A 103 -6.42 9.88 -6.14
CA GLN A 103 -7.33 10.55 -7.07
C GLN A 103 -7.58 12.01 -6.64
N LEU A 104 -7.83 12.23 -5.35
CA LEU A 104 -8.01 13.58 -4.80
C LEU A 104 -6.74 14.41 -4.91
N ASP A 105 -5.57 13.83 -4.61
CA ASP A 105 -4.29 14.51 -4.71
C ASP A 105 -4.04 14.99 -6.16
N LYS A 106 -4.29 14.12 -7.16
CA LYS A 106 -4.21 14.48 -8.59
C LYS A 106 -5.19 15.59 -8.96
N GLU A 107 -6.45 15.51 -8.51
CA GLU A 107 -7.45 16.55 -8.78
C GLU A 107 -7.05 17.90 -8.15
N MET A 108 -6.47 17.89 -6.96
CA MET A 108 -5.98 19.09 -6.29
C MET A 108 -4.74 19.69 -6.96
N GLU A 109 -3.83 18.86 -7.47
CA GLU A 109 -2.69 19.28 -8.30
C GLU A 109 -3.17 19.92 -9.61
N GLU A 110 -4.14 19.29 -10.29
CA GLU A 110 -4.72 19.80 -11.55
C GLU A 110 -5.49 21.12 -11.37
N MET A 111 -6.15 21.30 -10.22
CA MET A 111 -6.82 22.57 -9.86
C MET A 111 -5.85 23.65 -9.36
N GLY A 112 -4.54 23.37 -9.27
CA GLY A 112 -3.53 24.34 -8.86
C GLY A 112 -3.61 24.78 -7.40
N VAL A 113 -4.21 23.97 -6.53
CA VAL A 113 -4.46 24.31 -5.11
C VAL A 113 -3.31 23.88 -4.19
N LEU A 114 -2.38 23.05 -4.68
CA LEU A 114 -1.19 22.59 -3.95
C LEU A 114 0.10 23.22 -4.53
N GLY A 115 0.73 24.12 -3.76
CA GLY A 115 2.14 24.47 -3.93
C GLY A 115 3.05 23.38 -3.36
N PRO A 116 4.35 23.35 -3.72
CA PRO A 116 5.21 22.19 -3.48
C PRO A 116 5.39 21.91 -1.98
N GLU A 117 4.85 20.78 -1.51
CA GLU A 117 5.17 20.24 -0.20
C GLU A 117 6.58 19.64 -0.26
N LYS A 118 7.56 20.38 0.27
CA LYS A 118 8.92 19.87 0.47
C LYS A 118 8.89 18.79 1.54
N THR A 119 8.99 17.53 1.14
CA THR A 119 9.35 16.45 2.06
C THR A 119 10.87 16.36 2.11
N GLU A 120 11.47 17.09 3.05
CA GLU A 120 12.83 16.82 3.50
C GLU A 120 12.79 15.71 4.56
N ALA A 121 13.73 14.78 4.43
CA ALA A 121 13.87 13.56 5.23
C ALA A 121 14.51 13.82 6.60
N ASP A 122 14.08 13.05 7.61
CA ASP A 122 14.91 12.53 8.72
C ASP A 122 14.04 11.48 9.45
N GLY A 123 14.44 10.22 9.68
CA GLY A 123 15.56 9.81 10.53
C GLY A 123 14.96 9.01 11.70
N GLY A 124 15.35 7.74 11.84
CA GLY A 124 14.57 6.72 12.56
C GLY A 124 14.65 6.73 14.09
N LYS A 125 13.73 5.98 14.73
CA LYS A 125 14.03 4.93 15.74
C LYS A 125 12.76 4.24 16.23
N ALA A 126 12.89 2.95 16.51
CA ALA A 126 11.90 2.10 17.16
C ALA A 126 11.70 2.47 18.64
N GLU A 127 10.48 2.31 19.17
CA GLU A 127 10.23 1.78 20.53
C GLU A 127 8.73 1.52 20.78
N SER A 128 8.45 0.43 21.51
CA SER A 128 7.15 0.03 22.06
C SER A 128 6.58 1.09 23.01
N GLY A 129 5.24 1.21 23.07
CA GLY A 129 4.59 1.94 24.16
C GLY A 129 3.09 2.15 23.97
N ASP A 130 2.32 1.50 24.83
CA ASP A 130 0.90 1.74 25.10
C ASP A 130 0.62 3.23 25.41
N GLY A 131 -0.41 3.86 24.82
CA GLY A 131 -0.80 5.22 25.22
C GLY A 131 -1.59 6.09 24.24
N LYS A 132 -2.92 6.01 24.31
CA LYS A 132 -3.87 7.15 24.42
C LYS A 132 -3.79 8.34 23.41
N LYS A 133 -4.84 8.37 22.56
CA LYS A 133 -5.75 9.50 22.25
C LYS A 133 -5.32 10.72 21.39
N HIS A 134 -6.18 10.92 20.37
CA HIS A 134 -6.69 12.18 19.79
C HIS A 134 -5.79 12.99 18.86
N LYS A 135 -6.18 13.05 17.56
CA LYS A 135 -6.10 14.25 16.68
C LYS A 135 -6.80 14.04 15.31
N ARG A 136 -8.00 13.45 15.29
CA ARG A 136 -8.76 13.21 14.02
C ARG A 136 -10.14 13.88 13.96
N ALA A 137 -10.43 14.76 14.91
CA ALA A 137 -11.74 15.43 15.04
C ALA A 137 -11.78 16.88 14.53
N GLN A 138 -10.65 17.46 14.12
CA GLN A 138 -10.63 18.87 13.70
C GLN A 138 -10.99 19.09 12.22
N SER A 139 -10.86 18.08 11.37
CA SER A 139 -11.15 18.21 9.93
C SER A 139 -12.63 17.97 9.57
N PHE A 140 -13.41 17.26 10.40
CA PHE A 140 -14.82 16.98 10.11
C PHE A 140 -15.76 18.11 10.55
N GLY A 141 -15.41 18.83 11.64
CA GLY A 141 -16.22 19.94 12.16
C GLY A 141 -16.34 21.11 11.18
N LYS A 142 -15.26 21.42 10.47
CA LYS A 142 -15.22 22.53 9.50
C LYS A 142 -16.01 22.25 8.22
N LEU A 143 -16.13 20.97 7.84
CA LEU A 143 -16.94 20.53 6.69
C LEU A 143 -18.45 20.61 6.96
N MET A 144 -18.88 20.24 8.17
CA MET A 144 -20.29 20.34 8.58
C MET A 144 -20.76 21.80 8.70
N GLU A 145 -19.88 22.70 9.12
CA GLU A 145 -20.19 24.12 9.24
C GLU A 145 -20.40 24.79 7.87
N GLY A 146 -19.65 24.36 6.84
CA GLY A 146 -19.84 24.83 5.47
C GLY A 146 -21.13 24.35 4.81
N LEU A 147 -21.58 23.13 5.11
CA LEU A 147 -22.81 22.57 4.53
C LEU A 147 -24.09 23.22 5.08
N LYS A 148 -24.03 23.74 6.30
CA LYS A 148 -25.17 24.42 6.96
C LYS A 148 -25.38 25.86 6.47
N GLY A 149 -24.39 26.45 5.79
CA GLY A 149 -24.47 27.81 5.25
C GLY A 149 -25.10 27.91 3.85
N LEU A 150 -25.64 26.82 3.31
CA LEU A 150 -26.28 26.75 1.98
C LEU A 150 -27.81 26.59 2.04
N GLU A 151 -28.38 26.64 3.24
CA GLU A 151 -29.83 26.72 3.46
C GLU A 151 -30.20 28.09 4.06
N GLU A 152 -29.89 29.18 3.34
CA GLU A 152 -30.60 30.48 3.44
C GLU A 152 -30.77 31.09 2.04
#